data_AF-A0A2H0KZK1-F1
#
_entry.id   AF-A0A2H0KZK1-F1
#
_cell.length_a   1.000
_cell.length_b   1.000
_cell.length_c   1.000
_cell.angle_alpha   90.00
_cell.angle_beta   90.00
_cell.angle_gamma   90.00
#
_symmetry.space_group_name_H-M   'P 1'
#
loop_
_entity.id
_entity.type
_entity.pdbx_description
1 polymer ?
#
loop_
_entity_poly.entity_id
_entity_poly.type
_entity_poly.pdbx_seq_one_letter_code
_entity_poly.pdbx_strand_id
1 'polypeptide(L)'
;MSESQNQENQNALGPHAPGFLQLVLNTFAGLGGGVAGTIVLFLVFLGASTALKPVAEPGVASGIDSVAQNPLFIFIVIATVFLASLISNIVGSLLFSFVRHDKYNRSATIMYQIFFINLCIFALLTPIYLVLDAQHLITLVGATALLHVAVSAFASLIILEIVGNTKYSLVGVYNVVFGLLIALTLITFFFQFTRGTQTILLFITLPAIWTAMGAMNVIGDMLYRWFYSVWGTDVLSVATDLGGDYGEAEKEEDEEEQLPPDQAGADFLKEK
;
A
#
# COMPACT_ATOMS: atom_id res chain seq x y z
N MET A 1 3.23 40.37 -11.01
CA MET A 1 2.66 39.03 -11.26
C MET A 1 3.82 38.11 -11.58
N SER A 2 4.21 37.32 -10.58
CA SER A 2 5.45 36.55 -10.55
C SER A 2 5.32 35.26 -11.37
N GLU A 3 6.43 34.80 -11.94
CA GLU A 3 6.54 33.51 -12.63
C GLU A 3 6.04 32.32 -11.78
N SER A 4 5.98 32.48 -10.45
CA SER A 4 5.38 31.50 -9.53
C SER A 4 3.88 31.29 -9.76
N GLN A 5 3.11 32.32 -10.11
CA GLN A 5 1.68 32.19 -10.40
C GLN A 5 1.42 31.53 -11.76
N ASN A 6 2.38 31.59 -12.69
CA ASN A 6 2.27 30.95 -14.00
C ASN A 6 2.60 29.44 -13.95
N GLN A 7 3.44 29.00 -13.01
CA GLN A 7 3.68 27.58 -12.76
C GLN A 7 2.52 26.90 -12.03
N GLU A 8 1.82 27.60 -11.13
CA GLU A 8 0.60 27.10 -10.50
C GLU A 8 -0.52 26.85 -11.51
N ASN A 9 -0.73 27.76 -12.46
CA ASN A 9 -1.77 27.62 -13.48
C ASN A 9 -1.46 26.56 -14.56
N GLN A 10 -0.19 26.24 -14.83
CA GLN A 10 0.16 25.16 -15.76
C GLN A 10 0.08 23.76 -15.14
N ASN A 11 0.21 23.65 -13.82
CA ASN A 11 -0.06 22.40 -13.09
C ASN A 11 -1.56 22.11 -12.91
N ALA A 12 -2.45 23.03 -13.33
CA ALA A 12 -3.88 22.96 -13.03
C ALA A 12 -4.71 22.03 -13.95
N LEU A 13 -4.22 21.63 -15.14
CA LEU A 13 -5.12 21.16 -16.20
C LEU A 13 -4.99 19.70 -16.66
N GLY A 14 -4.20 18.83 -16.03
CA GLY A 14 -4.17 17.42 -16.47
C GLY A 14 -3.55 16.40 -15.50
N PRO A 15 -3.65 15.10 -15.81
CA PRO A 15 -3.10 14.03 -14.99
C PRO A 15 -1.57 14.04 -14.97
N HIS A 16 -1.00 13.46 -13.91
CA HIS A 16 0.45 13.38 -13.77
C HIS A 16 1.11 12.66 -14.95
N ALA A 17 2.32 13.13 -15.24
CA ALA A 17 3.05 12.85 -16.47
C ALA A 17 4.35 12.09 -16.19
N PRO A 18 4.30 10.88 -15.60
CA PRO A 18 5.54 10.21 -15.25
C PRO A 18 6.32 9.78 -16.50
N GLY A 19 7.63 10.03 -16.48
CA GLY A 19 8.56 9.58 -17.51
C GLY A 19 9.06 8.15 -17.29
N PHE A 20 9.73 7.56 -18.28
CA PHE A 20 10.30 6.22 -18.18
C PHE A 20 11.29 6.06 -17.02
N LEU A 21 12.07 7.09 -16.70
CA LEU A 21 12.96 7.06 -15.54
C LEU A 21 12.18 6.88 -14.22
N GLN A 22 11.02 7.51 -14.10
CA GLN A 22 10.16 7.35 -12.91
C GLN A 22 9.61 5.93 -12.84
N LEU A 23 9.29 5.28 -13.97
CA LEU A 23 8.91 3.86 -13.98
C LEU A 23 10.01 2.98 -13.37
N VAL A 24 11.25 3.17 -13.83
CA VAL A 24 12.40 2.41 -13.33
C VAL A 24 12.61 2.67 -11.84
N LEU A 25 12.69 3.94 -11.43
CA LEU A 25 12.91 4.31 -10.03
C LEU A 25 11.78 3.81 -9.11
N ASN A 26 10.52 3.91 -9.54
CA ASN A 26 9.38 3.44 -8.77
C ASN A 26 9.37 1.90 -8.68
N THR A 27 9.75 1.21 -9.76
CA THR A 27 9.89 -0.26 -9.71
C THR A 27 10.97 -0.68 -8.71
N PHE A 28 12.12 0.00 -8.69
CA PHE A 28 13.19 -0.26 -7.72
C PHE A 28 12.83 0.15 -6.30
N ALA A 29 12.07 1.24 -6.10
CA ALA A 29 11.53 1.62 -4.81
C ALA A 29 10.60 0.53 -4.25
N GLY A 30 9.74 -0.03 -5.11
CA GLY A 30 8.91 -1.18 -4.77
C GLY A 30 9.75 -2.38 -4.38
N LEU A 31 10.72 -2.76 -5.20
CA LEU A 31 11.65 -3.85 -4.88
C LEU A 31 12.36 -3.63 -3.54
N GLY A 32 12.83 -2.40 -3.27
CA GLY A 32 13.48 -2.02 -2.02
C GLY A 32 12.57 -2.21 -0.80
N GLY A 33 11.31 -1.81 -0.89
CA GLY A 33 10.30 -2.07 0.14
C GLY A 33 10.12 -3.56 0.40
N GLY A 34 9.90 -4.36 -0.65
CA GLY A 34 9.72 -5.80 -0.54
C GLY A 34 10.95 -6.54 0.01
N VAL A 35 12.16 -6.13 -0.39
CA VAL A 35 13.42 -6.67 0.14
C VAL A 35 13.58 -6.35 1.62
N ALA A 36 13.23 -5.14 2.07
CA ALA A 36 13.32 -4.78 3.48
C ALA A 36 12.49 -5.73 4.37
N GLY A 37 11.23 -6.00 4.00
CA GLY A 37 10.41 -6.98 4.71
C GLY A 37 10.97 -8.41 4.64
N THR A 38 11.51 -8.79 3.48
CA THR A 38 12.12 -10.11 3.27
C THR A 38 13.36 -10.34 4.14
N ILE A 39 14.18 -9.30 4.35
CA ILE A 39 15.33 -9.35 5.26
C ILE A 39 14.87 -9.59 6.69
N VAL A 40 13.82 -8.90 7.14
CA VAL A 40 13.25 -9.15 8.48
C VAL A 40 12.77 -10.59 8.60
N LEU A 41 12.03 -11.08 7.60
CA LEU A 41 11.56 -12.45 7.57
C LEU A 41 12.73 -13.45 7.64
N PHE A 42 13.80 -13.19 6.89
CA PHE A 42 15.00 -14.02 6.88
C PHE A 42 15.72 -14.04 8.23
N LEU A 43 15.90 -12.88 8.86
CA LEU A 43 16.55 -12.77 10.17
C LEU A 43 15.76 -13.52 11.26
N VAL A 44 14.44 -13.38 11.27
CA VAL A 44 13.60 -14.10 12.23
C VAL A 44 13.58 -15.59 11.94
N PHE A 45 13.54 -16.00 10.67
CA PHE A 45 13.65 -17.41 10.27
C PHE A 45 14.97 -18.04 10.75
N LEU A 46 16.10 -17.35 10.57
CA LEU A 46 17.40 -17.79 11.09
C LEU A 46 17.40 -17.88 12.62
N GLY A 47 16.87 -16.86 13.30
CA GLY A 47 16.73 -16.84 14.77
C GLY A 47 15.88 -18.00 15.28
N ALA A 48 14.72 -18.25 14.67
CA ALA A 48 13.84 -19.35 15.04
C ALA A 48 14.52 -20.72 14.81
N SER A 49 15.22 -20.89 13.68
CA SER A 49 15.92 -22.15 13.37
C SER A 49 17.07 -22.49 14.32
N THR A 50 17.66 -21.48 14.96
CA THR A 50 18.79 -21.62 15.89
C THR A 50 18.32 -21.72 17.34
N ALA A 51 17.31 -20.93 17.73
CA ALA A 51 16.80 -20.88 19.09
C ALA A 51 15.79 -21.99 19.44
N LEU A 52 15.08 -22.55 18.45
CA LEU A 52 14.05 -23.58 18.69
C LEU A 52 14.58 -25.01 18.58
N LYS A 53 15.74 -25.22 17.92
CA LYS A 53 16.40 -26.53 17.83
C LYS A 53 16.75 -27.18 19.18
N PRO A 54 17.23 -26.45 20.22
CA PRO A 54 17.58 -27.07 21.50
C PRO A 54 16.38 -27.49 22.36
N VAL A 55 15.16 -27.08 22.03
CA VAL A 55 13.92 -27.42 22.78
C VAL A 55 13.20 -28.62 22.15
N ALA A 56 13.59 -29.03 20.94
CA ALA A 56 12.92 -30.05 20.14
C ALA A 56 13.58 -31.44 20.16
N GLU A 57 14.69 -31.65 20.87
CA GLU A 57 15.23 -32.99 21.12
C GLU A 57 15.68 -33.15 22.57
N PRO A 58 15.24 -34.24 23.22
CA PRO A 58 16.09 -35.42 23.20
C PRO A 58 15.35 -36.65 22.66
N GLY A 59 15.69 -37.02 21.42
CA GLY A 59 15.41 -38.34 20.85
C GLY A 59 14.14 -38.42 20.00
N VAL A 60 14.31 -38.41 18.67
CA VAL A 60 13.98 -39.52 17.75
C VAL A 60 14.07 -38.96 16.32
N ALA A 61 15.10 -39.42 15.62
CA ALA A 61 15.12 -39.42 14.17
C ALA A 61 13.98 -40.30 13.66
N SER A 62 12.92 -39.71 13.12
CA SER A 62 12.09 -40.25 12.03
C SER A 62 10.88 -39.34 11.75
N GLY A 63 10.78 -38.87 10.50
CA GLY A 63 9.52 -38.50 9.86
C GLY A 63 8.76 -37.31 10.45
N ILE A 64 8.87 -36.16 9.77
CA ILE A 64 7.85 -35.15 9.37
C ILE A 64 6.48 -35.00 10.08
N ASP A 65 5.99 -35.87 10.98
CA ASP A 65 4.57 -35.87 11.38
C ASP A 65 4.25 -35.60 12.85
N SER A 66 5.19 -35.30 13.73
CA SER A 66 4.81 -34.90 15.10
C SER A 66 5.88 -34.13 15.86
N VAL A 67 6.37 -33.02 15.31
CA VAL A 67 6.83 -31.96 16.21
C VAL A 67 5.59 -31.53 16.97
N ALA A 68 5.48 -31.92 18.23
CA ALA A 68 4.48 -31.41 19.15
C ALA A 68 4.38 -29.90 18.91
N GLN A 69 3.27 -29.45 18.31
CA GLN A 69 3.08 -28.07 17.90
C GLN A 69 3.10 -27.22 19.16
N ASN A 70 4.28 -26.71 19.51
CA ASN A 70 4.39 -25.76 20.59
C ASN A 70 3.59 -24.53 20.13
N PRO A 71 2.53 -24.10 20.84
CA PRO A 71 1.73 -22.94 20.46
C PRO A 71 2.56 -21.66 20.30
N LEU A 72 3.75 -21.62 20.90
CA LEU A 72 4.72 -20.55 20.68
C LEU A 72 5.21 -20.46 19.23
N PHE A 73 5.28 -21.58 18.49
CA PHE A 73 5.71 -21.58 17.10
C PHE A 73 4.75 -20.82 16.19
N ILE A 74 3.44 -21.08 16.29
CA ILE A 74 2.46 -20.36 15.47
C ILE A 74 2.46 -18.86 15.81
N PHE A 75 2.61 -18.52 17.10
CA PHE A 75 2.71 -17.12 17.52
C PHE A 75 3.93 -16.43 16.90
N ILE A 76 5.10 -17.09 16.88
CA ILE A 76 6.30 -16.57 16.23
C ILE A 76 6.06 -16.39 14.73
N VAL A 77 5.43 -17.35 14.05
CA VAL A 77 5.12 -17.25 12.60
C VAL A 77 4.21 -16.05 12.33
N ILE A 78 3.11 -15.90 13.08
CA ILE A 78 2.16 -14.77 12.92
C ILE A 78 2.87 -13.43 13.14
N ALA A 79 3.67 -13.31 14.21
CA ALA A 79 4.43 -12.11 14.53
C ALA A 79 5.47 -11.79 13.45
N THR A 80 6.12 -12.81 12.88
CA THR A 80 7.11 -12.65 11.81
C THR A 80 6.48 -12.13 10.53
N VAL A 81 5.37 -12.73 10.10
CA VAL A 81 4.63 -12.30 8.89
C VAL A 81 4.14 -10.86 9.04
N PHE A 82 3.61 -10.52 10.22
CA PHE A 82 3.20 -9.16 10.55
C PHE A 82 4.37 -8.18 10.47
N LEU A 83 5.47 -8.45 11.18
CA LEU A 83 6.61 -7.52 11.23
C LEU A 83 7.25 -7.34 9.86
N ALA A 84 7.42 -8.42 9.10
CA ALA A 84 7.94 -8.37 7.73
C ALA A 84 7.04 -7.52 6.82
N SER A 85 5.71 -7.71 6.89
CA SER A 85 4.76 -6.95 6.09
C SER A 85 4.72 -5.48 6.49
N LEU A 86 4.69 -5.18 7.80
CA LEU A 86 4.70 -3.82 8.32
C LEU A 86 5.94 -3.05 7.87
N ILE A 87 7.13 -3.64 8.02
CA ILE A 87 8.38 -3.01 7.58
C ILE A 87 8.39 -2.83 6.06
N SER A 88 7.95 -3.84 5.30
CA SER A 88 7.83 -3.72 3.84
C SER A 88 6.93 -2.56 3.43
N ASN A 89 5.79 -2.39 4.12
CA ASN A 89 4.81 -1.37 3.80
C ASN A 89 5.28 0.04 4.15
N ILE A 90 5.90 0.21 5.31
CA ILE A 90 6.46 1.50 5.73
C ILE A 90 7.62 1.89 4.80
N VAL A 91 8.58 0.99 4.61
CA VAL A 91 9.77 1.28 3.78
C VAL A 91 9.38 1.47 2.32
N GLY A 92 8.52 0.62 1.77
CA GLY A 92 8.06 0.75 0.38
C GLY A 92 7.34 2.07 0.13
N SER A 93 6.44 2.46 1.04
CA SER A 93 5.71 3.74 0.92
C SER A 93 6.63 4.94 1.07
N LEU A 94 7.60 4.88 2.00
CA LEU A 94 8.62 5.92 2.16
C LEU A 94 9.47 6.07 0.90
N LEU A 95 9.91 4.97 0.29
CA LEU A 95 10.68 5.00 -0.95
C LEU A 95 9.85 5.56 -2.12
N PHE A 96 8.56 5.22 -2.22
CA PHE A 96 7.66 5.85 -3.19
C PHE A 96 7.53 7.36 -2.95
N SER A 97 7.42 7.80 -1.69
CA SER A 97 7.41 9.22 -1.36
C SER A 97 8.68 9.95 -1.77
N PHE A 98 9.86 9.31 -1.67
CA PHE A 98 11.10 9.91 -2.15
C PHE A 98 11.21 9.98 -3.67
N VAL A 99 10.70 8.96 -4.39
CA VAL A 99 10.73 8.97 -5.87
C VAL A 99 9.72 9.97 -6.44
N ARG A 100 8.56 10.13 -5.80
CA ARG A 100 7.47 11.00 -6.27
C ARG A 100 7.04 11.98 -5.18
N HIS A 101 7.97 12.86 -4.78
CA HIS A 101 7.73 13.84 -3.73
C HIS A 101 6.50 14.72 -4.01
N ASP A 102 6.27 15.09 -5.28
CA ASP A 102 5.14 15.93 -5.68
C ASP A 102 3.78 15.24 -5.46
N LYS A 103 3.71 13.91 -5.65
CA LYS A 103 2.49 13.12 -5.47
C LYS A 103 2.29 12.69 -4.01
N TYR A 104 3.34 12.52 -3.23
CA TYR A 104 3.25 11.97 -1.87
C TYR A 104 3.87 12.90 -0.83
N ASN A 105 3.44 14.17 -0.83
CA ASN A 105 3.95 15.20 0.09
C ASN A 105 3.60 14.94 1.56
N ARG A 106 2.49 14.25 1.85
CA ARG A 106 2.01 13.91 3.21
C ARG A 106 2.57 12.57 3.73
N SER A 107 3.86 12.31 3.51
CA SER A 107 4.50 11.02 3.81
C SER A 107 4.33 10.58 5.27
N ALA A 108 4.44 11.51 6.23
CA ALA A 108 4.24 11.21 7.65
C ALA A 108 2.82 10.69 7.94
N THR A 109 1.79 11.39 7.47
CA THR A 109 0.39 10.98 7.63
C THR A 109 0.12 9.62 6.99
N ILE A 110 0.66 9.40 5.79
CA ILE A 110 0.58 8.11 5.09
C ILE A 110 1.19 6.99 5.95
N MET A 111 2.41 7.18 6.47
CA MET A 111 3.08 6.17 7.30
C MET A 111 2.31 5.84 8.57
N TYR A 112 1.73 6.84 9.25
CA TYR A 112 0.89 6.61 10.42
C TYR A 112 -0.37 5.80 10.08
N GLN A 113 -1.09 6.16 9.02
CA GLN A 113 -2.28 5.43 8.59
C GLN A 113 -1.95 3.99 8.17
N ILE A 114 -0.83 3.80 7.46
CA ILE A 114 -0.30 2.47 7.12
C ILE A 114 0.00 1.65 8.37
N PHE A 115 0.64 2.23 9.38
CA PHE A 115 0.92 1.54 10.63
C PHE A 115 -0.38 1.07 11.32
N PHE A 116 -1.37 1.95 11.45
CA PHE A 116 -2.64 1.62 12.10
C PHE A 116 -3.44 0.57 11.33
N ILE A 117 -3.57 0.67 10.01
CA ILE A 117 -4.33 -0.34 9.24
C ILE A 117 -3.67 -1.72 9.33
N ASN A 118 -2.33 -1.78 9.34
CA ASN A 118 -1.60 -3.04 9.49
C ASN A 118 -1.84 -3.66 10.87
N LEU A 119 -1.90 -2.85 11.92
CA LEU A 119 -2.25 -3.32 13.26
C LEU A 119 -3.69 -3.86 13.32
N CYS A 120 -4.64 -3.20 12.66
CA CYS A 120 -6.01 -3.69 12.55
C CYS A 120 -6.09 -5.02 11.80
N ILE A 121 -5.41 -5.14 10.66
CA ILE A 121 -5.35 -6.39 9.87
C ILE A 121 -4.74 -7.52 10.71
N PHE A 122 -3.66 -7.24 11.44
CA PHE A 122 -3.03 -8.19 12.35
C PHE A 122 -4.01 -8.70 13.42
N ALA A 123 -4.72 -7.78 14.09
CA ALA A 123 -5.70 -8.13 15.11
C ALA A 123 -6.86 -8.97 14.54
N LEU A 124 -7.31 -8.65 13.32
CA LEU A 124 -8.39 -9.38 12.64
C LEU A 124 -7.98 -10.77 12.15
N LEU A 125 -6.74 -10.93 11.67
CA LEU A 125 -6.27 -12.21 11.15
C LEU A 125 -5.76 -13.15 12.25
N THR A 126 -5.33 -12.62 13.40
CA THR A 126 -4.83 -13.44 14.52
C THR A 126 -5.80 -14.55 14.93
N PRO A 127 -7.12 -14.31 15.14
CA PRO A 127 -8.09 -15.37 15.43
C PRO A 127 -8.13 -16.47 14.36
N ILE A 128 -7.99 -16.11 13.08
CA ILE A 128 -8.00 -17.08 11.98
C ILE A 128 -6.80 -18.02 12.11
N TYR A 129 -5.60 -17.49 12.38
CA TYR A 129 -4.43 -18.34 12.60
C TYR A 129 -4.59 -19.28 13.79
N LEU A 130 -5.15 -18.79 14.91
CA LEU A 130 -5.37 -19.62 16.10
C LEU A 130 -6.36 -20.75 15.85
N VAL A 131 -7.43 -20.50 15.07
CA VAL A 131 -8.40 -21.53 14.68
C VAL A 131 -7.76 -22.56 13.75
N LEU A 132 -6.96 -22.14 12.77
CA LEU A 132 -6.28 -23.05 11.85
C LEU A 132 -5.25 -23.94 12.56
N ASP A 133 -4.54 -23.39 13.55
CA ASP A 133 -3.62 -24.15 14.41
C ASP A 133 -4.38 -25.16 15.27
N ALA A 134 -5.47 -24.75 15.92
CA ALA A 134 -6.32 -25.62 16.72
C ALA A 134 -6.96 -26.78 15.93
N GLN A 135 -7.15 -26.61 14.61
CA GLN A 135 -7.64 -27.64 13.70
C GLN A 135 -6.53 -28.44 13.01
N HIS A 136 -5.25 -28.17 13.32
CA HIS A 136 -4.07 -28.79 12.71
C HIS A 136 -4.01 -28.61 11.16
N LEU A 137 -4.59 -27.54 10.62
CA LEU A 137 -4.65 -27.26 9.19
C LEU A 137 -3.42 -26.46 8.71
N ILE A 138 -2.23 -27.04 8.86
CA ILE A 138 -0.96 -26.33 8.62
C ILE A 138 -0.77 -25.84 7.18
N THR A 139 -1.38 -26.53 6.20
CA THR A 139 -1.35 -26.13 4.79
C THR A 139 -2.10 -24.80 4.56
N LEU A 140 -3.16 -24.54 5.33
CA LEU A 140 -3.94 -23.31 5.25
C LEU A 140 -3.27 -22.14 5.99
N VAL A 141 -2.34 -22.41 6.91
CA VAL A 141 -1.54 -21.36 7.57
C VAL A 141 -0.70 -20.59 6.55
N GLY A 142 -0.06 -21.29 5.61
CA GLY A 142 0.69 -20.65 4.53
C GLY A 142 -0.17 -19.79 3.59
N ALA A 143 -1.38 -20.28 3.25
CA ALA A 143 -2.35 -19.51 2.47
C ALA A 143 -2.83 -18.26 3.22
N THR A 144 -3.04 -18.37 4.53
CA THR A 144 -3.43 -17.25 5.40
C THR A 144 -2.30 -16.22 5.53
N ALA A 145 -1.03 -16.66 5.53
CA ALA A 145 0.13 -15.76 5.47
C ALA A 145 0.18 -14.97 4.16
N LEU A 146 -0.04 -15.64 3.02
CA LEU A 146 -0.13 -14.95 1.74
C LEU A 146 -1.29 -13.94 1.71
N LEU A 147 -2.46 -14.31 2.22
CA LEU A 147 -3.61 -13.41 2.34
C LEU A 147 -3.29 -12.20 3.23
N HIS A 148 -2.65 -12.43 4.38
CA HIS A 148 -2.21 -11.38 5.28
C HIS A 148 -1.33 -10.38 4.55
N VAL A 149 -0.27 -10.85 3.89
CA VAL A 149 0.66 -9.98 3.15
C VAL A 149 -0.07 -9.24 2.02
N ALA A 150 -0.93 -9.92 1.25
CA ALA A 150 -1.65 -9.32 0.14
C ALA A 150 -2.62 -8.22 0.59
N VAL A 151 -3.44 -8.49 1.61
CA VAL A 151 -4.41 -7.50 2.15
C VAL A 151 -3.69 -6.33 2.81
N SER A 152 -2.62 -6.62 3.56
CA SER A 152 -1.75 -5.64 4.20
C SER A 152 -1.11 -4.68 3.18
N ALA A 153 -0.50 -5.21 2.12
CA ALA A 153 0.09 -4.40 1.05
C ALA A 153 -0.97 -3.62 0.27
N PHE A 154 -2.10 -4.26 -0.06
CA PHE A 154 -3.21 -3.64 -0.78
C PHE A 154 -3.78 -2.44 -0.01
N ALA A 155 -4.12 -2.61 1.27
CA ALA A 155 -4.64 -1.53 2.11
C ALA A 155 -3.63 -0.39 2.26
N SER A 156 -2.34 -0.72 2.45
CA SER A 156 -1.29 0.28 2.59
C SER A 156 -1.12 1.15 1.33
N LEU A 157 -1.24 0.53 0.16
CA LEU A 157 -1.12 1.23 -1.13
C LEU A 157 -2.37 2.04 -1.48
N ILE A 158 -3.56 1.57 -1.12
CA ILE A 158 -4.77 2.38 -1.24
C ILE A 158 -4.64 3.67 -0.41
N ILE A 159 -4.17 3.55 0.84
CA ILE A 159 -3.93 4.72 1.70
C ILE A 159 -2.92 5.67 1.04
N LEU A 160 -1.81 5.13 0.52
CA LEU A 160 -0.79 5.93 -0.18
C LEU A 160 -1.39 6.71 -1.36
N GLU A 161 -2.25 6.06 -2.17
CA GLU A 161 -2.87 6.69 -3.35
C GLU A 161 -3.92 7.73 -2.99
N ILE A 162 -4.83 7.40 -2.06
CA ILE A 162 -5.91 8.30 -1.65
C ILE A 162 -5.35 9.56 -0.96
N VAL A 163 -4.42 9.38 -0.02
CA VAL A 163 -3.84 10.49 0.74
C VAL A 163 -2.81 11.27 -0.08
N GLY A 164 -2.10 10.61 -0.99
CA GLY A 164 -1.14 11.25 -1.88
C GLY A 164 -1.79 12.16 -2.90
N ASN A 165 -2.81 11.67 -3.61
CA ASN A 165 -3.44 12.43 -4.69
C ASN A 165 -4.96 12.26 -4.69
N THR A 166 -5.64 13.17 -4.00
CA THR A 166 -7.10 13.16 -3.90
C THR A 166 -7.78 13.33 -5.26
N LYS A 167 -7.28 14.24 -6.11
CA LYS A 167 -7.85 14.56 -7.44
C LYS A 167 -7.91 13.36 -8.38
N TYR A 168 -6.87 12.51 -8.36
CA TYR A 168 -6.77 11.31 -9.21
C TYR A 168 -6.71 10.01 -8.39
N SER A 169 -7.33 10.01 -7.21
CA SER A 169 -7.32 8.87 -6.28
C SER A 169 -7.92 7.61 -6.92
N LEU A 170 -8.95 7.76 -7.76
CA LEU A 170 -9.58 6.67 -8.53
C LEU A 170 -8.60 5.96 -9.47
N VAL A 171 -7.79 6.72 -10.20
CA VAL A 171 -6.72 6.17 -11.05
C VAL A 171 -5.72 5.37 -10.21
N GLY A 172 -5.33 5.94 -9.07
CA GLY A 172 -4.46 5.27 -8.10
C GLY A 172 -5.03 3.93 -7.61
N VAL A 173 -6.29 3.91 -7.19
CA VAL A 173 -6.99 2.70 -6.72
C VAL A 173 -7.01 1.63 -7.81
N TYR A 174 -7.33 1.98 -9.06
CA TYR A 174 -7.29 1.02 -10.17
C TYR A 174 -5.89 0.46 -10.39
N ASN A 175 -4.86 1.31 -10.36
CA ASN A 175 -3.48 0.87 -10.52
C ASN A 175 -3.05 -0.10 -9.42
N VAL A 176 -3.50 0.10 -8.18
CA VAL A 176 -3.26 -0.82 -7.06
C VAL A 176 -3.97 -2.16 -7.27
N VAL A 177 -5.22 -2.16 -7.75
CA VAL A 177 -5.95 -3.40 -8.07
C VAL A 177 -5.23 -4.20 -9.17
N PHE A 178 -4.87 -3.55 -10.28
CA PHE A 178 -4.14 -4.22 -11.37
C PHE A 178 -2.75 -4.68 -10.94
N GLY A 179 -2.03 -3.88 -10.14
CA GLY A 179 -0.75 -4.25 -9.56
C GLY A 179 -0.84 -5.51 -8.69
N LEU A 180 -1.88 -5.61 -7.86
CA LEU A 180 -2.10 -6.80 -7.04
C LEU A 180 -2.40 -8.04 -7.89
N LEU A 181 -3.24 -7.92 -8.92
CA LEU A 181 -3.56 -9.04 -9.81
C LEU A 181 -2.32 -9.56 -10.55
N ILE A 182 -1.48 -8.64 -11.04
CA ILE A 182 -0.20 -9.00 -11.67
C ILE A 182 0.73 -9.64 -10.65
N ALA A 183 0.85 -9.10 -9.45
CA ALA A 183 1.67 -9.69 -8.38
C ALA A 183 1.24 -11.12 -8.05
N LEU A 184 -0.05 -11.36 -7.84
CA LEU A 184 -0.59 -12.70 -7.54
C LEU A 184 -0.36 -13.67 -8.70
N THR A 185 -0.48 -13.20 -9.94
CA THR A 185 -0.16 -13.98 -11.14
C THR A 185 1.31 -14.36 -11.17
N LEU A 186 2.22 -13.42 -10.90
CA LEU A 186 3.66 -13.67 -10.84
C LEU A 186 4.00 -14.66 -9.72
N ILE A 187 3.44 -14.48 -8.53
CA ILE A 187 3.66 -15.39 -7.39
C ILE A 187 3.21 -16.81 -7.74
N THR A 188 2.02 -16.96 -8.34
CA THR A 188 1.50 -18.27 -8.76
C THR A 188 2.36 -18.90 -9.85
N PHE A 189 2.82 -18.10 -10.82
CA PHE A 189 3.75 -18.55 -11.84
C PHE A 189 5.07 -19.06 -11.24
N PHE A 190 5.67 -18.32 -10.30
CA PHE A 190 6.89 -18.74 -9.59
C PHE A 190 6.66 -19.98 -8.73
N PHE A 191 5.49 -20.12 -8.10
CA PHE A 191 5.13 -21.31 -7.35
C PHE A 191 5.13 -22.57 -8.23
N GLN A 192 4.50 -22.49 -9.41
CA GLN A 192 4.50 -23.58 -10.38
C GLN A 192 5.89 -23.88 -10.91
N PHE A 193 6.68 -22.85 -11.23
CA PHE A 193 8.03 -23.00 -11.74
C PHE A 193 8.98 -23.68 -10.74
N THR A 194 8.82 -23.39 -9.45
CA THR A 194 9.64 -23.95 -8.35
C THR A 194 9.13 -25.29 -7.82
N ARG A 195 8.24 -25.96 -8.56
CA ARG A 195 7.62 -27.25 -8.18
C ARG A 195 6.96 -27.23 -6.80
N GLY A 196 6.39 -26.09 -6.40
CA GLY A 196 5.63 -25.96 -5.16
C GLY A 196 6.46 -25.77 -3.89
N THR A 197 7.70 -25.29 -3.99
CA THR A 197 8.55 -25.05 -2.81
C THR A 197 8.03 -23.85 -2.00
N GLN A 198 7.34 -24.11 -0.89
CA GLN A 198 6.69 -23.09 -0.05
C GLN A 198 7.67 -22.05 0.53
N THR A 199 8.91 -22.45 0.83
CA THR A 199 9.94 -21.53 1.35
C THR A 199 10.28 -20.45 0.33
N ILE A 200 10.47 -20.81 -0.94
CA ILE A 200 10.79 -19.83 -2.00
C ILE A 200 9.62 -18.87 -2.21
N LEU A 201 8.39 -19.39 -2.16
CA LEU A 201 7.17 -18.58 -2.24
C LEU A 201 7.15 -17.49 -1.16
N LEU A 202 7.49 -17.84 0.08
CA LEU A 202 7.50 -16.89 1.20
C LEU A 202 8.47 -15.72 0.97
N PHE A 203 9.68 -16.01 0.48
CA PHE A 203 10.71 -14.99 0.25
C PHE A 203 10.47 -14.15 -1.01
N ILE A 204 9.78 -14.69 -2.02
CA ILE A 204 9.49 -13.93 -3.26
C ILE A 204 8.20 -13.10 -3.17
N THR A 205 7.28 -13.44 -2.26
CA THR A 205 5.95 -12.81 -2.17
C THR A 205 6.04 -11.29 -1.95
N LEU A 206 6.77 -10.83 -0.94
CA LEU A 206 6.90 -9.40 -0.63
C LEU A 206 7.58 -8.61 -1.76
N PRO A 207 8.75 -9.03 -2.29
CA PRO A 207 9.38 -8.38 -3.43
C PRO A 207 8.47 -8.36 -4.68
N ALA A 208 7.79 -9.47 -4.99
CA ALA A 208 6.92 -9.54 -6.16
C ALA A 208 5.73 -8.58 -6.06
N ILE A 209 5.05 -8.54 -4.91
CA ILE A 209 3.93 -7.62 -4.67
C ILE A 209 4.39 -6.18 -4.84
N TRP A 210 5.42 -5.76 -4.10
CA TRP A 210 5.84 -4.37 -4.12
C TRP A 210 6.45 -3.93 -5.47
N THR A 211 7.18 -4.82 -6.15
CA THR A 211 7.72 -4.53 -7.49
C THR A 211 6.60 -4.35 -8.52
N ALA A 212 5.63 -5.27 -8.55
CA ALA A 212 4.50 -5.18 -9.47
C ALA A 212 3.66 -3.93 -9.21
N MET A 213 3.43 -3.60 -7.94
CA MET A 213 2.71 -2.39 -7.53
C MET A 213 3.45 -1.12 -7.95
N GLY A 214 4.77 -1.04 -7.72
CA GLY A 214 5.60 0.11 -8.14
C GLY A 214 5.60 0.31 -9.65
N ALA A 215 5.69 -0.77 -10.42
CA ALA A 215 5.62 -0.71 -11.88
C ALA A 215 4.22 -0.27 -12.36
N MET A 216 3.16 -0.90 -11.85
CA MET A 216 1.79 -0.64 -12.30
C MET A 216 1.27 0.75 -11.94
N ASN A 217 1.74 1.32 -10.82
CA ASN A 217 1.43 2.70 -10.47
C ASN A 217 1.84 3.68 -11.58
N VAL A 218 3.04 3.51 -12.13
CA VAL A 218 3.57 4.39 -13.17
C VAL A 218 3.01 4.04 -14.54
N ILE A 219 2.90 2.75 -14.87
CA ILE A 219 2.30 2.32 -16.14
C ILE A 219 0.86 2.81 -16.24
N GLY A 220 0.08 2.67 -15.17
CA GLY A 220 -1.30 3.14 -15.13
C GLY A 220 -1.43 4.65 -15.29
N ASP A 221 -0.57 5.43 -14.62
CA ASP A 221 -0.52 6.88 -14.81
C ASP A 221 -0.12 7.25 -16.26
N MET A 222 0.83 6.55 -16.88
CA MET A 222 1.21 6.74 -18.29
C MET A 222 0.05 6.44 -19.24
N LEU A 223 -0.65 5.32 -19.02
CA LEU A 223 -1.81 4.92 -19.82
C LEU A 223 -2.95 5.91 -19.67
N TYR A 224 -3.23 6.37 -18.44
CA TYR A 224 -4.27 7.35 -18.19
C TYR A 224 -3.96 8.69 -18.86
N ARG A 225 -2.70 9.14 -18.80
CA ARG A 225 -2.29 10.35 -19.51
C ARG A 225 -2.38 10.20 -21.02
N TRP A 226 -1.96 9.06 -21.57
CA TRP A 226 -2.12 8.79 -22.99
C TRP A 226 -3.60 8.85 -23.39
N PHE A 227 -4.48 8.25 -22.59
CA PHE A 227 -5.93 8.35 -22.76
C PHE A 227 -6.39 9.81 -22.76
N TYR A 228 -6.05 10.57 -21.70
CA TYR A 228 -6.38 11.98 -21.63
C TYR A 228 -5.89 12.78 -22.84
N SER A 229 -4.68 12.49 -23.36
CA SER A 229 -4.15 13.19 -24.53
C SER A 229 -4.88 12.90 -25.85
N VAL A 230 -5.47 11.70 -25.98
CA VAL A 230 -6.18 11.28 -27.19
C VAL A 230 -7.62 11.80 -27.19
N TRP A 231 -8.29 11.73 -26.05
CA TRP A 231 -9.73 12.05 -25.93
C TRP A 231 -10.00 13.45 -25.37
N GLY A 232 -9.05 14.09 -24.68
CA GLY A 232 -9.19 15.42 -24.10
C GLY A 232 -10.12 15.51 -22.88
N THR A 233 -10.69 14.38 -22.44
CA THR A 233 -11.66 14.31 -21.34
C THR A 233 -11.06 13.66 -20.10
N ASP A 234 -11.21 14.30 -18.93
CA ASP A 234 -10.66 13.85 -17.65
C ASP A 234 -11.67 13.01 -16.84
N VAL A 235 -12.03 11.85 -17.39
CA VAL A 235 -13.16 11.03 -16.88
C VAL A 235 -12.91 10.46 -15.47
N LEU A 236 -11.67 10.35 -15.02
CA LEU A 236 -11.33 9.77 -13.72
C LEU A 236 -10.86 10.81 -12.70
N SER A 237 -10.94 12.10 -13.01
CA SER A 237 -10.78 13.13 -11.98
C SER A 237 -12.04 13.25 -11.15
N VAL A 238 -11.88 13.28 -9.83
CA VAL A 238 -12.99 13.50 -8.88
C VAL A 238 -13.72 14.83 -9.13
N ALA A 239 -13.03 15.81 -9.72
CA ALA A 239 -13.59 17.13 -10.04
C ALA A 239 -14.39 17.16 -11.36
N THR A 240 -14.40 16.07 -12.14
CA THR A 240 -15.12 16.06 -13.42
C THR A 240 -16.56 15.62 -13.19
N ASP A 241 -17.48 16.57 -13.31
CA ASP A 241 -18.91 16.30 -13.32
C ASP A 241 -19.29 15.59 -14.64
N LEU A 242 -19.46 14.27 -14.56
CA LEU A 242 -19.88 13.42 -15.69
C LEU A 242 -21.40 13.29 -15.82
N GLY A 243 -22.15 14.04 -15.01
CA GLY A 243 -23.60 14.03 -14.95
C GLY A 243 -24.04 14.59 -13.62
N GLY A 244 -25.00 15.54 -13.64
CA GLY A 244 -25.56 16.21 -12.46
C GLY A 244 -26.30 15.30 -11.46
N ASP A 245 -25.94 14.02 -11.42
CA ASP A 245 -26.38 12.97 -10.50
C ASP A 245 -25.69 13.06 -9.12
N TYR A 246 -24.61 13.85 -9.01
CA TYR A 246 -24.15 14.38 -7.72
C TYR A 246 -25.03 15.58 -7.36
N GLY A 247 -26.28 15.30 -6.96
CA GLY A 247 -27.26 16.35 -6.68
C GLY A 247 -26.71 17.36 -5.68
N GLU A 248 -26.53 18.62 -6.13
CA GLU A 248 -26.37 19.91 -5.41
C GLU A 248 -25.66 19.94 -4.04
N ALA A 249 -24.93 18.90 -3.62
CA ALA A 249 -24.50 18.74 -2.22
C ALA A 249 -23.16 19.41 -1.87
N GLU A 250 -22.50 20.06 -2.82
CA GLU A 250 -21.21 20.75 -2.56
C GLU A 250 -21.23 22.24 -2.97
N LYS A 251 -22.41 22.86 -3.11
CA LYS A 251 -22.49 24.33 -3.20
C LYS A 251 -22.46 25.03 -1.84
N GLU A 252 -22.55 24.29 -0.73
CA GLU A 252 -22.62 24.90 0.61
C GLU A 252 -21.26 25.18 1.27
N GLU A 253 -20.14 24.59 0.81
CA GLU A 253 -18.82 24.86 1.44
C GLU A 253 -18.08 26.08 0.86
N ASP A 254 -18.44 26.56 -0.34
CA ASP A 254 -17.83 27.77 -0.94
C ASP A 254 -18.60 29.07 -0.63
N GLU A 255 -19.80 29.01 -0.04
CA GLU A 255 -20.60 30.21 0.29
C GLU A 255 -20.46 30.70 1.75
N GLU A 256 -19.85 29.94 2.66
CA GLU A 256 -19.69 30.35 4.07
C GLU A 256 -18.44 31.18 4.38
N GLU A 257 -17.54 31.41 3.41
CA GLU A 257 -16.45 32.39 3.56
C GLU A 257 -16.85 33.81 3.10
N GLN A 258 -18.14 34.16 3.21
CA GLN A 258 -18.56 35.55 3.28
C GLN A 258 -18.07 36.14 4.61
N LEU A 259 -16.84 36.67 4.58
CA LEU A 259 -16.27 37.51 5.62
C LEU A 259 -17.34 38.48 6.15
N PRO A 260 -17.49 38.61 7.49
CA PRO A 260 -18.46 39.52 8.05
C PRO A 260 -18.25 40.92 7.45
N PRO A 261 -19.32 41.62 7.04
CA PRO A 261 -19.20 42.96 6.47
C PRO A 261 -18.45 43.83 7.48
N ASP A 262 -17.42 44.51 6.99
CA ASP A 262 -16.57 45.42 7.77
C ASP A 262 -17.43 46.50 8.45
N GLN A 263 -17.85 46.22 9.69
CA GLN A 263 -18.65 47.13 10.51
C GLN A 263 -17.77 48.19 11.22
N ALA A 264 -16.44 48.17 11.04
CA ALA A 264 -15.54 49.10 11.74
C ALA A 264 -15.49 50.50 11.08
N GLY A 265 -16.09 50.70 9.91
CA GLY A 265 -16.05 51.96 9.17
C GLY A 265 -17.28 52.87 9.29
N ALA A 266 -18.33 52.51 10.05
CA ALA A 266 -19.60 53.26 10.03
C ALA A 266 -19.82 54.21 11.23
N ASP A 267 -18.97 54.16 12.26
CA ASP A 267 -19.19 54.90 13.50
C ASP A 267 -18.77 56.39 13.45
N PHE A 268 -18.00 56.81 12.44
CA PHE A 268 -17.59 58.22 12.32
C PHE A 268 -18.66 59.14 11.72
N LEU A 269 -19.81 58.61 11.28
CA LEU A 269 -20.89 59.38 10.64
C LEU A 269 -22.04 59.76 11.57
N LYS A 270 -22.00 59.38 12.86
CA LYS A 270 -23.13 59.56 13.80
C LYS A 270 -23.03 60.72 14.78
N GLU A 271 -21.99 61.55 14.74
CA GLU A 271 -21.95 62.77 15.54
C GLU A 271 -22.15 64.03 14.68
N LYS A 272 -23.37 64.56 14.71
CA LYS A 272 -23.69 65.96 14.44
C LYS A 272 -24.78 66.44 15.40
#